data_AF-A0A4Q7P165-F1
#
_entry.id   AF-A0A4Q7P165-F1
#
_cell.length_a   1.000
_cell.length_b   1.000
_cell.length_c   1.000
_cell.angle_alpha   90.00
_cell.angle_beta   90.00
_cell.angle_gamma   90.00
#
_symmetry.space_group_name_H-M   'P 1'
#
loop_
_entity.id
_entity.type
_entity.pdbx_description
1 polymer ?
#
loop_
_entity_poly.entity_id
_entity_poly.type
_entity_poly.pdbx_seq_one_letter_code
_entity_poly.pdbx_strand_id
1 'polypeptide(L)'
;MKTLITNKKYHQYKEYPDGSGGKQRYDATTMDIVHYLEKYYAEPNLFQWNQFNSTFVDPAFRMTSLDYGAYVKELKIPYGFNFDHGSLQENYKRVLRENIEEEELSRFFAYFISCDYLKKKQINFEQWLQMKDWINPGVSDYNLSIIELLQINRGENFLKVHLMNIPIFKMF
;
A
#
# COMPACT_ATOMS: atom_id res chain seq x y z
N MET A 1 22.78 7.20 -7.00
CA MET A 1 21.44 7.58 -7.46
C MET A 1 20.55 6.34 -7.41
N LYS A 2 19.55 6.32 -6.53
CA LYS A 2 18.56 5.24 -6.47
C LYS A 2 17.35 5.66 -7.31
N THR A 3 16.90 4.82 -8.24
CA THR A 3 15.68 5.05 -9.05
C THR A 3 14.55 4.14 -8.55
N LEU A 4 13.29 4.49 -8.85
CA LEU A 4 12.14 3.70 -8.39
C LEU A 4 12.03 2.34 -9.10
N ILE A 5 12.33 2.29 -10.41
CA ILE A 5 12.19 1.11 -11.28
C ILE A 5 13.47 0.95 -12.13
N THR A 6 13.86 -0.28 -12.48
CA THR A 6 15.03 -0.58 -13.35
C THR A 6 14.71 -0.76 -14.85
N ASN A 7 13.43 -0.78 -15.22
CA ASN A 7 12.98 -1.19 -16.53
C ASN A 7 13.20 -0.13 -17.62
N LYS A 8 14.25 -0.29 -18.43
CA LYS A 8 14.62 0.68 -19.48
C LYS A 8 13.61 0.83 -20.62
N LYS A 9 12.57 -0.01 -20.71
CA LYS A 9 11.52 0.10 -21.76
C LYS A 9 10.77 1.44 -21.75
N TYR A 10 10.86 2.20 -20.65
CA TYR A 10 10.21 3.51 -20.52
C TYR A 10 11.02 4.68 -21.10
N HIS A 11 12.24 4.44 -21.60
CA HIS A 11 13.07 5.48 -22.23
C HIS A 11 12.43 6.10 -23.48
N GLN A 12 11.51 5.38 -24.14
CA GLN A 12 10.70 5.91 -25.23
C GLN A 12 9.81 7.11 -24.84
N TYR A 13 9.53 7.30 -23.55
CA TYR A 13 8.67 8.40 -23.06
C TYR A 13 9.45 9.63 -22.59
N LYS A 14 10.75 9.72 -22.90
CA LYS A 14 11.61 10.83 -22.49
C LYS A 14 11.02 12.21 -22.83
N GLU A 15 10.51 12.32 -24.06
CA GLU A 15 9.99 13.56 -24.65
C GLU A 15 8.48 13.76 -24.41
N TYR A 16 7.84 12.91 -23.59
CA TYR A 16 6.42 13.09 -23.26
C TYR A 16 6.22 14.32 -22.37
N PRO A 17 5.06 15.01 -22.47
CA PRO A 17 4.78 16.17 -21.64
C PRO A 17 4.86 15.86 -20.15
N ASP A 18 5.35 16.82 -19.36
CA ASP A 18 5.30 16.74 -17.90
C ASP A 18 3.86 16.55 -17.40
N GLY A 19 3.71 15.74 -16.35
CA GLY A 19 2.42 15.32 -15.81
C GLY A 19 1.75 14.15 -16.53
N SER A 20 2.22 13.76 -17.73
CA SER A 20 1.70 12.56 -18.40
C SER A 20 2.17 11.28 -17.72
N GLY A 21 1.33 10.23 -17.76
CA GLY A 21 1.71 8.91 -17.23
C GLY A 21 2.92 8.29 -17.94
N GLY A 22 3.14 8.60 -19.22
CA GLY A 22 4.35 8.19 -19.95
C GLY A 22 5.60 8.85 -19.39
N LYS A 23 5.55 10.18 -19.19
CA LYS A 23 6.66 10.93 -18.59
C LYS A 23 6.98 10.47 -17.17
N GLN A 24 5.95 10.21 -16.36
CA GLN A 24 6.12 9.66 -15.02
C GLN A 24 6.84 8.30 -15.02
N ARG A 25 6.49 7.38 -15.94
CA ARG A 25 7.19 6.08 -16.08
C ARG A 25 8.65 6.24 -16.51
N TYR A 26 8.94 7.22 -17.37
CA TYR A 26 10.32 7.54 -17.74
C TYR A 26 11.11 8.07 -16.53
N ASP A 27 10.56 9.06 -15.84
CA ASP A 27 11.19 9.69 -14.67
C ASP A 27 11.41 8.65 -13.56
N ALA A 28 10.49 7.69 -13.35
CA ALA A 28 10.67 6.59 -12.38
C ALA A 28 11.93 5.72 -12.63
N THR A 29 12.48 5.72 -13.85
CA THR A 29 13.67 4.95 -14.23
C THR A 29 14.95 5.77 -14.31
N THR A 30 14.85 7.09 -14.31
CA THR A 30 15.98 7.99 -14.61
C THR A 30 16.20 9.08 -13.57
N MET A 31 15.15 9.46 -12.84
CA MET A 31 15.18 10.46 -11.78
C MET A 31 15.60 9.80 -10.46
N ASP A 32 16.36 10.54 -9.64
CA ASP A 32 16.61 10.14 -8.26
C ASP A 32 15.28 10.04 -7.49
N ILE A 33 15.15 9.01 -6.66
CA ILE A 33 13.90 8.69 -5.96
C ILE A 33 13.35 9.88 -5.16
N VAL A 34 14.20 10.66 -4.50
CA VAL A 34 13.75 11.79 -3.67
C VAL A 34 13.05 12.83 -4.55
N HIS A 35 13.67 13.19 -5.67
CA HIS A 35 13.09 14.13 -6.63
C HIS A 35 11.83 13.57 -7.30
N TYR A 36 11.82 12.27 -7.59
CA TYR A 36 10.65 11.60 -8.18
C TYR A 36 9.45 11.65 -7.24
N LEU A 37 9.65 11.34 -5.96
CA LEU A 37 8.59 11.36 -4.96
C LEU A 37 8.09 12.79 -4.71
N GLU A 38 8.98 13.78 -4.63
CA GLU A 38 8.55 15.17 -4.49
C GLU A 38 7.75 15.65 -5.71
N LYS A 39 8.19 15.34 -6.93
CA LYS A 39 7.52 15.76 -8.17
C LYS A 39 6.11 15.18 -8.33
N TYR A 40 5.91 13.92 -7.95
CA TYR A 40 4.66 13.19 -8.27
C TYR A 40 3.80 12.85 -7.05
N TYR A 41 4.34 12.94 -5.84
CA TYR A 41 3.69 12.50 -4.61
C TYR A 41 3.76 13.54 -3.48
N ALA A 42 4.10 14.81 -3.77
CA ALA A 42 3.88 15.90 -2.83
C ALA A 42 2.39 16.06 -2.49
N GLU A 43 1.51 16.04 -3.50
CA GLU A 43 0.05 16.18 -3.37
C GLU A 43 -0.68 15.19 -4.30
N PRO A 44 -0.60 13.87 -4.04
CA PRO A 44 -1.23 12.89 -4.92
C PRO A 44 -2.75 12.88 -4.74
N ASN A 45 -3.45 12.34 -5.74
CA ASN A 45 -4.85 11.99 -5.57
C ASN A 45 -4.98 10.74 -4.68
N LEU A 46 -5.51 10.91 -3.47
CA LEU A 46 -5.73 9.84 -2.49
C LEU A 46 -7.18 9.35 -2.43
N PHE A 47 -8.02 9.62 -3.44
CA PHE A 47 -9.44 9.28 -3.41
C PHE A 47 -9.71 7.79 -3.09
N GLN A 48 -9.05 6.86 -3.78
CA GLN A 48 -9.21 5.42 -3.55
C GLN A 48 -8.77 5.01 -2.13
N TRP A 49 -7.63 5.54 -1.69
CA TRP A 49 -7.10 5.30 -0.34
C TRP A 49 -8.08 5.79 0.74
N ASN A 50 -8.58 7.02 0.61
CA ASN A 50 -9.52 7.62 1.55
C ASN A 50 -10.85 6.85 1.57
N GLN A 51 -11.35 6.45 0.40
CA GLN A 51 -12.57 5.65 0.28
C GLN A 51 -12.39 4.29 0.97
N PHE A 52 -11.28 3.60 0.70
CA PHE A 52 -10.99 2.30 1.32
C PHE A 52 -10.84 2.42 2.84
N ASN A 53 -10.06 3.39 3.32
CA ASN A 53 -9.86 3.57 4.76
C ASN A 53 -11.16 3.91 5.49
N SER A 54 -11.92 4.89 5.01
CA SER A 54 -13.18 5.29 5.64
C SER A 54 -14.26 4.21 5.60
N THR A 55 -14.26 3.37 4.56
CA THR A 55 -15.23 2.27 4.42
C THR A 55 -14.82 1.06 5.24
N PHE A 56 -13.54 0.67 5.27
CA PHE A 56 -13.15 -0.64 5.81
C PHE A 56 -12.26 -0.54 7.04
N VAL A 57 -11.19 0.26 6.98
CA VAL A 57 -10.16 0.28 8.01
C VAL A 57 -10.66 1.00 9.25
N ASP A 58 -11.12 2.24 9.09
CA ASP A 58 -11.57 3.08 10.20
C ASP A 58 -12.71 2.44 11.00
N PRO A 59 -13.77 1.90 10.37
CA PRO A 59 -14.83 1.24 11.12
C PRO A 59 -14.33 0.01 11.88
N ALA A 60 -13.33 -0.72 11.37
CA ALA A 60 -12.76 -1.89 12.04
C ALA A 60 -12.08 -1.56 13.38
N PHE A 61 -11.59 -0.32 13.54
CA PHE A 61 -10.98 0.17 14.78
C PHE A 61 -11.94 0.94 15.70
N ARG A 62 -13.11 1.33 15.21
CA ARG A 62 -14.10 2.13 15.96
C ARG A 62 -15.31 1.33 16.43
N MET A 63 -15.72 0.32 15.66
CA MET A 63 -16.90 -0.50 15.95
C MET A 63 -16.54 -1.70 16.82
N THR A 64 -17.53 -2.27 17.50
CA THR A 64 -17.35 -3.58 18.14
C THR A 64 -17.18 -4.66 17.07
N SER A 65 -16.59 -5.80 17.45
CA SER A 65 -16.44 -6.96 16.56
C SER A 65 -17.78 -7.38 15.92
N LEU A 66 -18.85 -7.37 16.73
CA LEU A 66 -20.20 -7.74 16.28
C LEU A 66 -20.75 -6.74 15.25
N ASP A 67 -20.66 -5.45 15.56
CA ASP A 67 -21.19 -4.38 14.70
C ASP A 67 -20.40 -4.28 13.39
N TYR A 68 -19.07 -4.39 13.45
CA TYR A 68 -18.23 -4.39 12.26
C TYR A 68 -18.53 -5.61 11.37
N GLY A 69 -18.70 -6.79 11.97
CA GLY A 69 -19.09 -8.00 11.25
C GLY A 69 -20.46 -7.88 10.57
N ALA A 70 -21.42 -7.18 11.17
CA ALA A 70 -22.71 -6.88 10.53
C ALA A 70 -22.54 -5.87 9.39
N TYR A 71 -21.79 -4.79 9.63
CA TYR A 71 -21.49 -3.74 8.65
C TYR A 71 -20.84 -4.30 7.38
N VAL A 72 -19.82 -5.15 7.50
CA VAL A 72 -19.15 -5.77 6.35
C VAL A 72 -20.08 -6.70 5.55
N LYS A 73 -21.02 -7.39 6.22
CA LYS A 73 -22.02 -8.22 5.53
C LYS A 73 -22.98 -7.39 4.69
N GLU A 74 -23.39 -6.22 5.17
CA GLU A 74 -24.25 -5.30 4.43
C GLU A 74 -23.59 -4.77 3.15
N LEU A 75 -22.26 -4.56 3.19
CA LEU A 75 -21.47 -4.16 2.04
C LEU A 75 -21.32 -5.24 0.96
N LYS A 76 -21.80 -6.47 1.21
CA LYS A 76 -21.78 -7.61 0.26
C LYS A 76 -20.39 -7.92 -0.31
N ILE A 77 -19.36 -7.74 0.49
CA ILE A 77 -17.97 -7.99 0.10
C ILE A 77 -17.77 -9.48 -0.19
N PRO A 78 -17.08 -9.86 -1.29
CA PRO A 78 -16.69 -11.25 -1.52
C PRO A 78 -15.83 -11.79 -0.35
N TYR A 79 -16.23 -12.95 0.17
CA TYR A 79 -15.62 -13.62 1.33
C TYR A 79 -14.09 -13.70 1.22
N GLY A 80 -13.38 -13.21 2.24
CA GLY A 80 -11.91 -13.17 2.29
C GLY A 80 -11.32 -12.27 3.39
N PHE A 81 -12.15 -11.39 3.95
CA PHE A 81 -11.85 -10.55 5.11
C PHE A 81 -12.54 -11.16 6.33
N ASN A 82 -11.89 -12.15 6.96
CA ASN A 82 -12.42 -12.79 8.15
C ASN A 82 -12.02 -11.96 9.36
N PHE A 83 -12.92 -11.09 9.83
CA PHE A 83 -12.60 -10.10 10.83
C PHE A 83 -12.82 -10.63 12.24
N ASP A 84 -11.73 -11.03 12.88
CA ASP A 84 -11.67 -11.19 14.33
C ASP A 84 -11.02 -9.95 14.94
N HIS A 85 -11.78 -9.20 15.74
CA HIS A 85 -11.29 -7.98 16.38
C HIS A 85 -10.11 -8.26 17.34
N GLY A 86 -10.04 -9.44 17.96
CA GLY A 86 -8.89 -9.84 18.76
C GLY A 86 -7.61 -9.86 17.93
N SER A 87 -7.66 -10.57 16.80
CA SER A 87 -6.59 -10.65 15.81
C SER A 87 -6.19 -9.27 15.25
N LEU A 88 -7.15 -8.37 14.99
CA LEU A 88 -6.84 -7.00 14.51
C LEU A 88 -5.98 -6.23 15.53
N GLN A 89 -6.35 -6.28 16.81
CA GLN A 89 -5.62 -5.57 17.87
C GLN A 89 -4.22 -6.16 18.10
N GLU A 90 -4.08 -7.48 17.98
CA GLU A 90 -2.77 -8.14 18.02
C GLU A 90 -1.91 -7.76 16.81
N ASN A 91 -2.50 -7.72 15.62
CA ASN A 91 -1.83 -7.28 14.40
C ASN A 91 -1.41 -5.81 14.49
N TYR A 92 -2.24 -4.94 15.07
CA TYR A 92 -1.88 -3.54 15.28
C TYR A 92 -0.67 -3.40 16.22
N LYS A 93 -0.65 -4.11 17.34
CA LYS A 93 0.52 -4.16 18.22
C LYS A 93 1.77 -4.69 17.51
N ARG A 94 1.61 -5.68 16.62
CA ARG A 94 2.71 -6.22 15.81
C ARG A 94 3.25 -5.16 14.85
N VAL A 95 2.39 -4.44 14.14
CA VAL A 95 2.78 -3.35 13.23
C VAL A 95 3.55 -2.26 13.97
N LEU A 96 3.09 -1.85 15.16
CA LEU A 96 3.79 -0.84 15.96
C LEU A 96 5.21 -1.27 16.38
N ARG A 97 5.49 -2.57 16.52
CA ARG A 97 6.85 -3.07 16.83
C ARG A 97 7.82 -2.91 15.65
N GLU A 98 7.30 -2.78 14.44
CA GLU A 98 8.11 -2.51 13.23
C GLU A 98 8.45 -1.02 13.09
N ASN A 99 8.13 -0.19 14.10
CA ASN A 99 8.37 1.26 14.13
C ASN A 99 7.72 2.02 12.96
N ILE A 100 6.56 1.56 12.52
CA ILE A 100 5.73 2.30 11.57
C ILE A 100 4.93 3.31 12.42
N GLU A 101 5.37 4.57 12.40
CA GLU A 101 4.82 5.63 13.28
C GLU A 101 3.55 6.29 12.70
N GLU A 102 3.34 6.20 11.38
CA GLU A 102 2.18 6.79 10.73
C GLU A 102 0.93 5.94 11.05
N GLU A 103 0.02 6.55 11.81
CA GLU A 103 -1.11 5.84 12.44
C GLU A 103 -2.07 5.23 11.41
N GLU A 104 -2.35 5.93 10.31
CA GLU A 104 -3.29 5.49 9.29
C GLU A 104 -2.78 4.24 8.55
N LEU A 105 -1.52 4.25 8.13
CA LEU A 105 -0.80 3.14 7.54
C LEU A 105 -0.66 2.00 8.54
N SER A 106 -0.46 2.30 9.83
CA SER A 106 -0.37 1.27 10.85
C SER A 106 -1.67 0.50 11.00
N ARG A 107 -2.80 1.22 11.03
CA ARG A 107 -4.14 0.63 11.04
C ARG A 107 -4.43 -0.13 9.76
N PHE A 108 -4.05 0.42 8.60
CA PHE A 108 -4.19 -0.26 7.32
C PHE A 108 -3.38 -1.57 7.27
N PHE A 109 -2.12 -1.58 7.73
CA PHE A 109 -1.32 -2.81 7.73
C PHE A 109 -1.90 -3.85 8.68
N ALA A 110 -2.36 -3.44 9.86
CA ALA A 110 -3.03 -4.35 10.78
C ALA A 110 -4.31 -4.95 10.17
N TYR A 111 -5.08 -4.12 9.45
CA TYR A 111 -6.24 -4.57 8.68
C TYR A 111 -5.83 -5.58 7.59
N PHE A 112 -4.80 -5.25 6.82
CA PHE A 112 -4.32 -6.07 5.70
C PHE A 112 -3.74 -7.41 6.15
N ILE A 113 -3.00 -7.47 7.26
CA ILE A 113 -2.48 -8.73 7.82
C ILE A 113 -3.63 -9.63 8.27
N SER A 114 -4.73 -9.05 8.74
CA SER A 114 -5.95 -9.79 9.10
C SER A 114 -6.63 -10.39 7.88
N CYS A 115 -6.24 -10.00 6.66
CA CYS A 115 -6.68 -10.63 5.43
C CYS A 115 -5.85 -11.88 5.12
N ASP A 116 -6.47 -12.92 4.58
CA ASP A 116 -5.76 -14.17 4.20
C ASP A 116 -4.81 -14.01 3.00
N TYR A 117 -4.59 -12.80 2.47
CA TYR A 117 -3.79 -12.57 1.25
C TYR A 117 -2.33 -13.03 1.40
N LEU A 118 -1.62 -12.53 2.42
CA LEU A 118 -0.22 -12.87 2.66
C LEU A 118 -0.07 -14.36 2.99
N LYS A 119 -1.01 -14.91 3.77
CA LYS A 119 -1.09 -16.34 4.09
C LYS A 119 -1.24 -17.20 2.83
N LYS A 120 -2.13 -16.84 1.90
CA LYS A 120 -2.31 -17.53 0.60
C LYS A 120 -1.05 -17.48 -0.26
N LYS A 121 -0.21 -16.45 -0.10
CA LYS A 121 1.08 -16.30 -0.77
C LYS A 121 2.26 -16.94 -0.01
N GLN A 122 2.02 -17.50 1.18
CA GLN A 122 3.04 -18.05 2.07
C GLN A 122 4.13 -17.02 2.45
N ILE A 123 3.73 -15.77 2.61
CA ILE A 123 4.59 -14.64 2.98
C ILE A 123 4.17 -14.18 4.38
N ASN A 124 5.13 -13.96 5.28
CA ASN A 124 4.83 -13.29 6.55
C ASN A 124 4.95 -11.77 6.44
N PHE A 125 4.41 -11.04 7.41
CA PHE A 125 4.32 -9.58 7.34
C PHE A 125 5.69 -8.89 7.28
N GLU A 126 6.65 -9.32 8.10
CA GLU A 126 7.99 -8.72 8.16
C GLU A 126 8.75 -8.96 6.85
N GLN A 127 8.61 -10.15 6.27
CA GLN A 127 9.11 -10.43 4.93
C GLN A 127 8.49 -9.51 3.90
N TRP A 128 7.16 -9.38 3.90
CA TRP A 128 6.44 -8.52 2.95
C TRP A 128 6.89 -7.06 3.02
N LEU A 129 7.13 -6.53 4.22
CA LEU A 129 7.65 -5.17 4.43
C LEU A 129 9.03 -4.94 3.80
N GLN A 130 9.86 -5.98 3.71
CA GLN A 130 11.23 -5.95 3.18
C GLN A 130 11.31 -6.31 1.69
N MET A 131 10.26 -6.92 1.15
CA MET A 131 10.16 -7.26 -0.28
C MET A 131 10.09 -6.00 -1.13
N LYS A 132 10.65 -6.04 -2.34
CA LYS A 132 10.60 -4.94 -3.31
C LYS A 132 9.43 -5.09 -4.27
N ASP A 133 8.90 -6.30 -4.42
CA ASP A 133 7.77 -6.65 -5.26
C ASP A 133 6.46 -6.73 -4.47
N TRP A 134 6.35 -5.97 -3.38
CA TRP A 134 5.30 -6.06 -2.35
C TRP A 134 3.86 -5.83 -2.85
N ILE A 135 3.64 -5.09 -3.96
CA ILE A 135 2.29 -4.94 -4.55
C ILE A 135 1.77 -6.27 -5.10
N ASN A 136 2.63 -7.00 -5.79
CA ASN A 136 2.32 -8.28 -6.41
C ASN A 136 3.59 -9.14 -6.41
N PRO A 137 3.77 -9.98 -5.38
CA PRO A 137 4.93 -10.84 -5.21
C PRO A 137 5.21 -11.69 -6.46
N GLY A 138 6.47 -11.65 -6.92
CA GLY A 138 6.97 -12.30 -8.12
C GLY A 138 6.76 -11.53 -9.42
N VAL A 139 6.11 -10.36 -9.39
CA VAL A 139 5.68 -9.63 -10.61
C VAL A 139 6.10 -8.17 -10.63
N SER A 140 6.04 -7.47 -9.50
CA SER A 140 6.29 -6.01 -9.47
C SER A 140 7.79 -5.69 -9.59
N ASP A 141 8.15 -4.57 -10.20
CA ASP A 141 9.53 -4.21 -10.56
C ASP A 141 10.09 -3.00 -9.78
N TYR A 142 9.58 -2.73 -8.58
CA TYR A 142 10.13 -1.66 -7.74
C TYR A 142 11.50 -2.03 -7.18
N ASN A 143 12.29 -1.00 -6.89
CA ASN A 143 13.62 -1.13 -6.32
C ASN A 143 13.68 -0.92 -4.81
N LEU A 144 12.56 -0.57 -4.19
CA LEU A 144 12.46 -0.16 -2.79
C LEU A 144 11.39 -0.99 -2.08
N SER A 145 11.71 -1.40 -0.86
CA SER A 145 10.75 -2.03 0.05
C SER A 145 9.82 -0.99 0.69
N ILE A 146 8.80 -1.47 1.41
CA ILE A 146 7.89 -0.58 2.17
C ILE A 146 8.68 0.17 3.24
N ILE A 147 9.58 -0.51 3.95
CA ILE A 147 10.40 0.09 5.01
C ILE A 147 11.37 1.13 4.44
N GLU A 148 11.98 0.85 3.29
CA GLU A 148 12.83 1.87 2.61
C GLU A 148 12.00 3.08 2.19
N LEU A 149 10.77 2.91 1.71
CA LEU A 149 9.90 4.00 1.30
C LEU A 149 9.48 4.87 2.49
N LEU A 150 9.13 4.27 3.64
CA LEU A 150 8.75 5.00 4.85
C LEU A 150 9.86 5.91 5.39
N GLN A 151 11.12 5.67 5.04
CA GLN A 151 12.26 6.49 5.44
C GLN A 151 12.51 7.69 4.52
N ILE A 152 11.75 7.82 3.42
CA ILE A 152 11.93 8.88 2.43
C ILE A 152 10.74 9.84 2.52
N ASN A 153 11.01 11.15 2.46
CA ASN A 153 9.95 12.15 2.39
C ASN A 153 8.98 11.84 1.24
N ARG A 154 7.67 11.95 1.48
CA ARG A 154 6.58 11.56 0.57
C ARG A 154 6.46 10.07 0.26
N GLY A 155 7.26 9.21 0.89
CA GLY A 155 7.15 7.76 0.74
C GLY A 155 5.81 7.21 1.22
N GLU A 156 5.25 7.76 2.29
CA GLU A 156 3.90 7.45 2.77
C GLU A 156 2.83 7.73 1.70
N ASN A 157 2.89 8.88 1.04
CA ASN A 157 1.97 9.27 -0.02
C ASN A 157 2.05 8.31 -1.21
N PHE A 158 3.27 7.92 -1.58
CA PHE A 158 3.48 6.88 -2.58
C PHE A 158 2.84 5.56 -2.17
N LEU A 159 3.07 5.11 -0.93
CA LEU A 159 2.50 3.87 -0.41
C LEU A 159 0.97 3.92 -0.44
N LYS A 160 0.34 5.01 0.05
CA LYS A 160 -1.12 5.18 0.05
C LYS A 160 -1.73 5.04 -1.34
N VAL A 161 -1.10 5.63 -2.37
CA VAL A 161 -1.53 5.47 -3.77
C VAL A 161 -1.37 4.03 -4.27
N HIS A 162 -0.25 3.39 -3.96
CA HIS A 162 0.13 2.11 -4.59
C HIS A 162 -0.36 0.87 -3.85
N LEU A 163 -0.61 0.93 -2.55
CA LEU A 163 -1.19 -0.16 -1.77
C LEU A 163 -2.58 -0.56 -2.29
N MET A 164 -3.33 0.39 -2.84
CA MET A 164 -4.63 0.11 -3.48
C MET A 164 -4.51 -0.71 -4.77
N ASN A 165 -3.31 -0.83 -5.34
CA ASN A 165 -3.06 -1.67 -6.51
C ASN A 165 -2.82 -3.15 -6.16
N ILE A 166 -2.77 -3.52 -4.87
CA ILE A 166 -2.63 -4.92 -4.45
C ILE A 166 -3.85 -5.71 -4.98
N PRO A 167 -3.65 -6.89 -5.61
CA PRO A 167 -4.73 -7.60 -6.30
C PRO A 167 -6.00 -7.87 -5.47
N ILE A 168 -5.89 -8.08 -4.15
CA ILE A 168 -7.07 -8.32 -3.31
C ILE A 168 -7.99 -7.09 -3.20
N PHE A 169 -7.47 -5.87 -3.41
CA PHE A 169 -8.24 -4.64 -3.31
C PHE A 169 -8.87 -4.21 -4.63
N LYS A 170 -8.44 -4.77 -5.77
CA LYS A 170 -9.05 -4.49 -7.09
C LYS A 170 -10.48 -5.02 -7.25
N MET A 171 -11.01 -5.68 -6.23
CA MET A 171 -12.39 -6.18 -6.19
C MET A 171 -13.38 -5.17 -5.59
N PHE A 172 -12.89 -4.01 -5.13
CA PHE A 172 -13.65 -2.90 -4.53
C PHE A 172 -13.58 -1.67 -5.42
#